data_AF-A0A7V9JGV0-F1
#
_entry.id   AF-A0A7V9JGV0-F1
#
_cell.length_a   1.000
_cell.length_b   1.000
_cell.length_c   1.000
_cell.angle_alpha   90.00
_cell.angle_beta   90.00
_cell.angle_gamma   90.00
#
_symmetry.space_group_name_H-M   'P 1'
#
loop_
_entity.id
_entity.type
_entity.pdbx_description
1 polymer ?
#
loop_
_entity_poly.entity_id
_entity_poly.type
_entity_poly.pdbx_seq_one_letter_code
_entity_poly.pdbx_strand_id
1 'polypeptide(L)'
;MCRRLRDAREHSGLKQVAAAAALGKPQNFVSKCETGQRRIDPIELADFAALYGTTLEALVPAVERGGRSRRVAEPTVQPKKKQKRRGKGKRRPPEQPES
;
A
#
# COMPACT_ATOMS: atom_id res chain seq x y z
N MET A 1 4.44 -7.72 -12.75
CA MET A 1 3.45 -7.41 -11.70
C MET A 1 3.82 -6.16 -10.91
N CYS A 2 4.91 -6.19 -10.14
CA CYS A 2 5.22 -5.17 -9.14
C CYS A 2 5.40 -3.76 -9.73
N ARG A 3 6.11 -3.63 -10.87
CA ARG A 3 6.21 -2.38 -11.62
C ARG A 3 4.84 -1.87 -12.08
N ARG A 4 4.00 -2.71 -12.68
CA ARG A 4 2.67 -2.35 -13.17
C ARG A 4 1.74 -1.81 -12.07
N LEU A 5 1.81 -2.38 -10.87
CA LEU A 5 1.08 -1.86 -9.70
C LEU A 5 1.52 -0.44 -9.33
N ARG A 6 2.84 -0.21 -9.30
CA ARG A 6 3.41 1.10 -9.01
C ARG A 6 3.04 2.10 -10.10
N ASP A 7 3.16 1.71 -11.36
CA ASP A 7 2.84 2.55 -12.51
C ASP A 7 1.34 2.93 -12.46
N ALA A 8 0.43 1.96 -12.26
CA ALA A 8 -1.00 2.23 -12.13
C ALA A 8 -1.33 3.18 -10.98
N ARG A 9 -0.65 3.04 -9.83
CA ARG A 9 -0.78 3.99 -8.71
C ARG A 9 -0.31 5.39 -9.09
N GLU A 10 0.81 5.51 -9.79
CA GLU A 10 1.36 6.80 -10.20
C GLU A 10 0.48 7.47 -11.26
N HIS A 11 -0.08 6.71 -12.20
CA HIS A 11 -1.05 7.22 -13.20
C HIS A 11 -2.37 7.68 -12.57
N SER A 12 -2.83 7.02 -11.50
CA SER A 12 -3.98 7.50 -10.72
C SER A 12 -3.66 8.69 -9.80
N GLY A 13 -2.41 9.18 -9.81
CA GLY A 13 -1.99 10.33 -9.01
C GLY A 13 -1.91 10.06 -7.50
N LEU A 14 -2.00 8.80 -7.08
CA LEU A 14 -2.05 8.44 -5.67
C LEU A 14 -0.64 8.25 -5.09
N LYS A 15 -0.42 8.76 -3.87
CA LYS A 15 0.74 8.38 -3.06
C LYS A 15 0.48 7.02 -2.40
N GLN A 16 1.53 6.26 -2.08
CA GLN A 16 1.39 4.96 -1.39
C GLN A 16 0.59 5.05 -0.08
N VAL A 17 0.73 6.14 0.68
CA VAL A 17 -0.04 6.37 1.92
C VAL A 17 -1.53 6.54 1.62
N ALA A 18 -1.88 7.26 0.55
CA ALA A 18 -3.26 7.48 0.14
C ALA A 18 -3.90 6.18 -0.36
N ALA A 19 -3.17 5.43 -1.19
CA ALA A 19 -3.62 4.13 -1.66
C ALA A 19 -3.85 3.15 -0.49
N ALA A 20 -2.92 3.13 0.47
CA ALA A 20 -3.04 2.28 1.65
C ALA A 20 -4.25 2.67 2.52
N ALA A 21 -4.49 3.96 2.70
CA ALA A 21 -5.67 4.45 3.42
C ALA A 21 -6.98 4.04 2.73
N ALA A 22 -7.06 4.15 1.40
CA ALA A 22 -8.23 3.74 0.62
C ALA A 22 -8.49 2.23 0.71
N LEU A 23 -7.43 1.41 0.78
CA LEU A 23 -7.54 -0.05 0.94
C LEU A 23 -7.75 -0.50 2.40
N GLY A 24 -7.72 0.43 3.37
CA GLY A 24 -7.74 0.09 4.79
C GLY A 24 -6.52 -0.73 5.24
N LYS A 25 -5.38 -0.58 4.55
CA LYS A 25 -4.13 -1.31 4.82
C LYS A 25 -3.03 -0.34 5.29
N PRO A 26 -1.97 -0.82 5.96
CA PRO A 26 -0.79 -0.01 6.27
C PRO A 26 -0.02 0.40 5.00
N GLN A 27 0.66 1.55 4.98
CA GLN A 27 1.50 1.92 3.82
C GLN A 27 2.59 0.88 3.49
N ASN A 28 3.14 0.21 4.52
CA ASN A 28 4.10 -0.87 4.34
C ASN A 28 3.53 -2.05 3.53
N PHE A 29 2.21 -2.30 3.63
CA PHE A 29 1.55 -3.32 2.81
C PHE A 29 1.68 -2.98 1.32
N VAL A 30 1.32 -1.75 0.93
CA VAL A 30 1.39 -1.27 -0.45
C VAL A 30 2.84 -1.29 -0.95
N SER A 31 3.80 -0.84 -0.13
CA SER A 31 5.23 -0.90 -0.46
C SER A 31 5.74 -2.32 -0.71
N LYS A 32 5.41 -3.28 0.16
CA LYS A 32 5.79 -4.70 -0.01
C LYS A 32 5.16 -5.34 -1.24
N CYS A 33 3.94 -4.93 -1.59
CA CYS A 33 3.25 -5.36 -2.81
C CYS A 33 3.94 -4.79 -4.07
N GLU A 34 4.23 -3.49 -4.09
CA GLU A 34 4.90 -2.81 -5.22
C GLU A 34 6.37 -3.24 -5.41
N THR A 35 6.99 -3.82 -4.39
CA THR A 35 8.35 -4.37 -4.48
C THR A 35 8.39 -5.88 -4.72
N GLY A 36 7.24 -6.57 -4.68
CA GLY A 36 7.15 -8.02 -4.84
C GLY A 36 7.62 -8.83 -3.63
N GLN A 37 7.95 -8.17 -2.51
CA GLN A 37 8.27 -8.83 -1.24
C GLN A 37 7.05 -9.51 -0.61
N ARG A 38 5.85 -9.09 -1.01
CA ARG A 38 4.59 -9.72 -0.64
C ARG A 38 3.83 -10.15 -1.90
N ARG A 39 3.35 -11.39 -1.89
CA ARG A 39 2.40 -11.88 -2.90
C ARG A 39 1.04 -11.25 -2.66
N ILE A 40 0.35 -10.95 -3.75
CA ILE A 40 -0.98 -10.35 -3.78
C ILE A 40 -1.93 -11.46 -4.23
N ASP A 41 -2.97 -11.72 -3.45
CA ASP A 41 -4.01 -12.65 -3.87
C ASP A 41 -4.96 -11.99 -4.90
N PRO A 42 -5.77 -12.79 -5.62
CA PRO A 42 -6.63 -12.24 -6.68
C PRO A 42 -7.65 -11.21 -6.19
N ILE A 43 -8.11 -11.30 -4.95
CA ILE A 43 -9.10 -10.37 -4.38
C ILE A 43 -8.42 -9.03 -4.09
N GLU A 44 -7.27 -9.07 -3.40
CA GLU A 44 -6.46 -7.86 -3.15
C GLU A 44 -6.04 -7.19 -4.47
N LEU A 45 -5.75 -7.99 -5.50
CA LEU A 45 -5.42 -7.46 -6.81
C LEU A 45 -6.60 -6.74 -7.46
N ALA A 46 -7.82 -7.27 -7.32
CA ALA A 46 -9.03 -6.61 -7.78
C ALA A 46 -9.27 -5.27 -7.06
N ASP A 47 -9.02 -5.22 -5.75
CA ASP A 47 -9.11 -3.97 -4.98
C ASP A 47 -8.11 -2.92 -5.49
N PHE A 48 -6.87 -3.32 -5.79
CA PHE A 48 -5.88 -2.43 -6.41
C PHE A 48 -6.31 -1.94 -7.78
N ALA A 49 -6.86 -2.83 -8.63
CA ALA A 49 -7.32 -2.47 -9.96
C ALA A 49 -8.45 -1.44 -9.90
N ALA A 50 -9.46 -1.69 -9.07
CA ALA A 50 -10.57 -0.77 -8.85
C ALA A 50 -10.10 0.59 -8.32
N LEU A 51 -9.19 0.59 -7.34
CA LEU A 51 -8.67 1.83 -6.75
C LEU A 51 -7.86 2.67 -7.75
N TYR A 52 -7.08 2.03 -8.61
CA TYR A 52 -6.25 2.72 -9.59
C TYR A 52 -6.97 3.02 -10.91
N GLY A 53 -8.25 2.64 -11.03
CA GLY A 53 -9.02 2.83 -12.26
C GLY A 53 -8.47 2.02 -13.44
N THR A 54 -7.97 0.81 -13.18
CA THR A 54 -7.40 -0.08 -14.19
C THR A 54 -8.04 -1.47 -14.12
N THR A 55 -7.65 -2.38 -15.02
CA THR A 55 -8.17 -3.75 -15.06
C THR A 55 -7.14 -4.76 -14.51
N LEU A 56 -7.61 -5.95 -14.13
CA LEU A 56 -6.71 -7.00 -13.63
C LEU A 56 -5.71 -7.44 -14.71
N GLU A 57 -6.13 -7.50 -15.96
CA GLU A 57 -5.30 -7.87 -17.11
C GLU A 57 -4.15 -6.88 -17.32
N ALA A 58 -4.40 -5.59 -17.08
CA ALA A 58 -3.36 -4.56 -17.16
C ALA A 58 -2.28 -4.77 -16.09
N LEU A 59 -2.67 -5.25 -14.90
CA LEU A 59 -1.75 -5.48 -13.79
C LEU A 59 -0.96 -6.79 -13.95
N VAL A 60 -1.60 -7.87 -14.43
CA VAL A 60 -1.00 -9.20 -14.57
C VAL A 60 -0.12 -9.27 -15.83
N PRO A 61 1.14 -9.74 -15.72
CA PRO A 61 1.96 -9.99 -16.91
C PRO A 61 1.38 -11.15 -17.73
N ALA A 62 1.52 -11.11 -19.05
CA ALA A 62 1.17 -12.23 -19.91
C ALA A 62 1.87 -13.50 -19.37
N VAL A 63 1.07 -14.51 -19.03
CA VAL A 63 1.62 -15.76 -18.53
C VAL A 63 2.08 -16.58 -19.73
N GLU A 64 3.39 -16.72 -19.90
CA GLU A 64 3.93 -17.74 -20.79
C GLU A 64 3.50 -19.10 -20.22
N ARG A 65 2.82 -19.92 -21.03
CA ARG A 65 2.32 -21.25 -20.62
C ARG A 65 3.49 -22.19 -20.32
N GLY A 66 4.10 -22.07 -19.13
CA GLY A 66 5.22 -22.90 -18.72
C GLY A 66 5.98 -22.34 -17.53
N GLY A 67 5.44 -22.47 -16.31
CA GLY A 67 6.16 -22.04 -15.10
C GLY A 67 5.65 -22.72 -13.84
N ARG A 68 6.45 -23.65 -13.30
CA ARG A 68 6.20 -24.38 -12.03
C ARG A 68 5.73 -23.44 -10.92
N SER A 69 4.58 -23.77 -10.33
CA SER A 69 4.02 -23.13 -9.15
C SER A 69 5.02 -23.19 -7.98
N ARG A 70 5.75 -22.11 -7.75
CA ARG A 70 6.68 -21.99 -6.61
C ARG A 70 5.83 -21.83 -5.36
N ARG A 71 5.84 -22.86 -4.50
CA ARG A 71 5.03 -22.98 -3.27
C ARG A 71 4.98 -21.68 -2.47
N VAL A 72 3.80 -21.43 -1.90
CA VAL A 72 3.47 -20.32 -1.02
C VAL A 72 4.31 -20.39 0.26
N ALA A 73 4.99 -19.29 0.60
CA ALA A 73 5.40 -19.04 1.98
C ALA A 73 4.23 -18.29 2.64
N GLU A 74 3.78 -18.78 3.79
CA GLU A 74 2.62 -18.27 4.52
C GLU A 74 2.67 -16.75 4.74
N PRO A 75 1.52 -16.06 4.71
CA PRO A 75 1.46 -14.66 5.02
C PRO A 75 1.74 -14.46 6.51
N THR A 76 2.91 -13.92 6.86
CA THR A 76 3.16 -13.38 8.20
C THR A 76 2.14 -12.28 8.48
N VAL A 77 1.09 -12.62 9.24
CA VAL A 77 0.16 -11.69 9.87
C VAL A 77 0.98 -10.76 10.75
N GLN A 78 1.33 -9.58 10.23
CA GLN A 78 1.96 -8.54 11.04
C GLN A 78 0.90 -8.08 12.07
N PRO A 79 1.15 -8.21 13.38
CA PRO A 79 0.16 -7.88 14.39
C PRO A 79 -0.14 -6.38 14.33
N LYS A 80 -1.43 -6.03 14.24
CA LYS A 80 -1.95 -4.65 14.23
C LYS A 80 -1.62 -3.96 15.56
N LYS A 81 -0.49 -3.25 15.66
CA LYS A 81 -0.24 -2.34 16.79
C LYS A 81 -1.13 -1.10 16.64
N LYS A 82 -2.08 -0.93 17.56
CA LYS A 82 -2.90 0.27 17.74
C LYS A 82 -1.99 1.50 17.84
N GLN A 83 -1.93 2.33 16.80
CA GLN A 83 -1.14 3.55 16.83
C GLN A 83 -1.93 4.64 17.55
N LYS A 84 -1.57 4.83 18.82
CA LYS A 84 -2.01 5.90 19.72
C LYS A 84 -1.91 7.25 18.99
N ARG A 85 -3.03 7.97 18.91
CA ARG A 85 -3.10 9.35 18.41
C ARG A 85 -2.12 10.19 19.23
N ARG A 86 -1.07 10.72 18.60
CA ARG A 86 -0.25 11.79 19.20
C ARG A 86 -0.65 13.10 18.55
N GLY A 87 -1.25 13.95 19.38
CA GLY A 87 -1.76 15.27 19.04
C GLY A 87 -0.67 16.16 18.47
N LYS A 88 -1.08 16.91 17.45
CA LYS A 88 -0.32 17.95 16.77
C LYS A 88 -0.03 19.08 17.76
N GLY A 89 1.24 19.41 17.95
CA GLY A 89 1.68 20.52 18.78
C GLY A 89 1.08 21.84 18.31
N LYS A 90 0.63 22.66 19.26
CA LYS A 90 0.47 24.10 19.08
C LYS A 90 1.56 24.78 19.90
N ARG A 91 2.46 25.46 19.19
CA ARG A 91 3.40 26.43 19.75
C ARG A 91 2.58 27.62 20.27
N ARG A 92 2.89 28.11 21.46
CA ARG A 92 2.53 29.47 21.91
C ARG A 92 3.73 30.00 22.72
N PRO A 93 4.27 31.19 22.42
CA PRO A 93 5.42 31.74 23.14
C PRO A 93 4.98 32.17 24.56
N PRO A 94 5.87 32.14 25.57
CA PRO A 94 5.59 32.81 26.83
C PRO A 94 5.73 34.33 26.63
N GLU A 95 4.60 35.03 26.76
CA GLU A 95 4.53 36.47 26.99
C GLU A 95 5.29 36.81 28.29
N GLN A 96 6.21 37.77 28.21
CA GLN A 96 6.61 38.57 29.38
C GLN A 96 5.46 39.55 29.65
N PRO A 97 5.13 39.88 30.93
CA PRO A 97 5.77 41.06 31.53
C PRO A 97 5.93 41.05 33.08
N GLU A 98 6.95 41.80 33.52
CA GLU A 98 7.00 42.79 34.61
C GLU A 98 6.76 42.38 36.09
N SER A 99 7.84 42.38 36.89
CA SER A 99 8.21 43.49 37.80
C SER A 99 9.59 43.22 38.42
#